data_AF-A0A2E2U818-F1
#
_entry.id   AF-A0A2E2U818-F1
#
_cell.length_a   1.000
_cell.length_b   1.000
_cell.length_c   1.000
_cell.angle_alpha   90.00
_cell.angle_beta   90.00
_cell.angle_gamma   90.00
#
_symmetry.space_group_name_H-M   'P 1'
#
loop_
_entity.id
_entity.type
_entity.pdbx_description
1 polymer ?
#
loop_
_entity_poly.entity_id
_entity_poly.type
_entity_poly.pdbx_seq_one_letter_code
_entity_poly.pdbx_strand_id
1 'polypeptide(L)'
;MKIKLHIQVLGLICRYYIIMRLLSSIFTLLIFMQMNSSMAQTPSNSSDKNEDILLSDPYLSVLYQRGAYLIYNCIDGHWVCSGKAEFNSCKETRNEAIKERKVKLPCAPVRTFVSEDDCVAHQASLVNAATENRFCLHPDRRISEIVY
;
A
#
# COMPACT_ATOMS: atom_id res chain seq x y z
N MET A 1 42.92 36.72 36.20
CA MET A 1 43.35 35.37 35.75
C MET A 1 42.21 34.34 35.59
N LYS A 2 41.03 34.50 36.24
CA LYS A 2 39.91 33.52 36.19
C LYS A 2 39.21 33.36 34.83
N ILE A 3 39.18 34.39 33.98
CA ILE A 3 38.43 34.39 32.71
C ILE A 3 39.07 33.45 31.66
N LYS A 4 40.41 33.31 31.66
CA LYS A 4 41.14 32.48 30.70
C LYS A 4 40.84 30.98 30.88
N LEU A 5 40.56 30.56 32.12
CA LEU A 5 40.22 29.18 32.45
C LEU A 5 38.81 28.79 31.97
N HIS A 6 37.83 29.69 32.09
CA HIS A 6 36.46 29.42 31.63
C HIS A 6 36.37 29.21 30.12
N ILE A 7 37.10 30.00 29.33
CA ILE A 7 37.11 29.89 27.85
C ILE A 7 37.70 28.54 27.40
N GLN A 8 38.73 28.04 28.10
CA GLN A 8 39.34 26.75 27.79
C GLN A 8 38.41 25.57 28.09
N VAL A 9 37.67 25.62 29.21
CA VAL A 9 36.72 24.58 29.60
C VAL A 9 35.52 24.53 28.64
N LEU A 10 34.96 25.68 28.25
CA LEU A 10 33.88 25.75 27.27
C LEU A 10 34.32 25.22 25.88
N GLY A 11 35.55 25.48 25.46
CA GLY A 11 36.10 24.94 24.21
C GLY A 11 36.21 23.41 24.23
N LEU A 12 36.58 22.81 25.37
CA LEU A 12 36.68 21.36 25.52
C LEU A 12 35.29 20.69 25.49
N ILE A 13 34.29 21.28 26.16
CA ILE A 13 32.91 20.77 26.18
C ILE A 13 32.30 20.80 24.77
N CYS A 14 32.52 21.89 24.03
CA CYS A 14 32.00 22.02 22.67
C CYS A 14 32.63 20.98 21.72
N ARG A 15 33.95 20.77 21.80
CA ARG A 15 34.64 19.72 21.03
C ARG A 15 34.13 18.32 21.37
N TYR A 16 33.88 18.03 22.65
CA TYR A 16 33.35 16.74 23.08
C TYR A 16 31.93 16.49 22.54
N TYR A 17 31.07 17.51 22.55
CA TYR A 17 29.70 17.39 22.04
C TYR A 17 29.65 17.16 20.53
N ILE A 18 30.53 17.81 19.75
CA ILE A 18 30.64 17.60 18.30
C ILE A 18 31.09 16.17 17.99
N ILE A 19 32.10 15.67 18.71
CA ILE A 19 32.61 14.29 18.54
C ILE A 19 31.52 13.27 18.88
N MET A 20 30.78 13.47 19.98
CA MET A 20 29.68 12.59 20.37
C MET A 20 28.53 12.54 19.35
N ARG A 21 28.18 13.69 18.75
CA ARG A 21 27.18 13.75 17.67
C ARG A 21 27.61 13.01 16.40
N LEU A 22 28.89 13.12 16.03
CA LEU A 22 29.45 12.41 14.86
C LEU A 22 29.50 10.89 15.10
N LEU A 23 29.92 10.45 16.29
CA LEU A 23 29.96 9.04 16.65
C LEU A 23 28.57 8.40 16.67
N SER A 24 27.56 9.13 17.18
CA SER A 24 26.17 8.67 17.19
C SER A 24 25.61 8.44 15.78
N SER A 25 25.88 9.35 14.84
CA SER A 25 25.42 9.23 13.45
C SER A 25 26.13 8.13 12.66
N ILE A 26 27.39 7.83 12.98
CA ILE A 26 28.12 6.71 12.36
C ILE A 26 27.59 5.37 12.89
N PHE A 27 27.26 5.30 14.18
CA PHE A 27 26.73 4.09 14.80
C PHE A 27 25.35 3.70 14.24
N THR A 28 24.48 4.66 13.94
CA THR A 28 23.16 4.37 13.32
C THR A 28 23.28 3.86 11.89
N LEU A 29 24.24 4.35 11.11
CA LEU A 29 24.49 3.87 9.73
C LEU A 29 25.01 2.42 9.70
N LEU A 30 25.80 1.99 10.69
CA LEU A 30 26.33 0.62 10.74
C LEU A 30 25.25 -0.44 11.06
N ILE A 31 24.19 -0.08 11.80
CA ILE A 31 23.10 -1.00 12.14
C ILE A 31 22.25 -1.34 10.91
N PHE A 32 22.03 -0.39 10.00
CA PHE A 32 21.21 -0.61 8.79
C PHE A 32 21.84 -1.57 7.77
N MET A 33 23.17 -1.78 7.80
CA MET A 33 23.84 -2.68 6.86
C MET A 33 23.76 -4.17 7.22
N GLN A 34 23.23 -4.54 8.40
CA GLN A 34 23.19 -5.94 8.85
C GLN A 34 21.90 -6.71 8.52
N MET A 35 20.89 -6.08 7.87
CA MET A 35 19.60 -6.75 7.62
C MET A 35 19.47 -7.50 6.28
N ASN A 36 20.56 -7.64 5.51
CA ASN A 36 20.54 -8.35 4.21
C ASN A 36 21.28 -9.69 4.23
N SER A 37 21.04 -10.53 5.24
CA SER A 37 21.50 -11.93 5.22
C SER A 37 20.31 -12.91 5.06
N SER A 38 20.03 -13.17 3.79
CA SER A 38 19.85 -14.52 3.22
C SER A 38 18.81 -15.46 3.85
N MET A 39 17.61 -15.45 3.25
CA MET A 39 16.71 -16.60 3.26
C MET A 39 17.32 -17.70 2.38
N ALA A 40 17.91 -18.72 3.00
CA ALA A 40 18.45 -19.89 2.31
C ALA A 40 17.29 -20.78 1.82
N GLN A 41 17.14 -20.90 0.50
CA GLN A 41 16.24 -21.86 -0.13
C GLN A 41 16.88 -23.26 -0.04
N THR A 42 16.21 -24.18 0.65
CA THR A 42 16.49 -25.62 0.56
C THR A 42 16.03 -26.16 -0.80
N PRO A 43 16.86 -26.90 -1.55
CA PRO A 43 16.41 -27.55 -2.77
C PRO A 43 15.62 -28.82 -2.42
N SER A 44 14.29 -28.70 -2.42
CA SER A 44 13.37 -29.84 -2.32
C SER A 44 13.24 -30.47 -3.70
N ASN A 45 13.85 -31.63 -3.85
CA ASN A 45 13.76 -32.49 -5.02
C ASN A 45 12.50 -33.36 -4.85
N SER A 46 11.32 -32.85 -5.23
CA SER A 46 10.10 -33.65 -5.32
C SER A 46 9.26 -33.18 -6.51
N SER A 47 8.94 -34.15 -7.36
CA SER A 47 8.04 -34.03 -8.49
C SER A 47 6.61 -33.85 -7.98
N ASP A 48 6.28 -32.66 -7.48
CA ASP A 48 4.94 -32.29 -7.03
C ASP A 48 4.53 -30.98 -7.68
N LYS A 49 3.27 -30.92 -8.14
CA LYS A 49 2.68 -29.74 -8.74
C LYS A 49 2.81 -28.59 -7.75
N ASN A 50 3.58 -27.57 -8.11
CA ASN A 50 3.66 -26.29 -7.41
C ASN A 50 2.26 -25.62 -7.49
N GLU A 51 1.33 -26.09 -6.66
CA GLU A 51 0.19 -25.30 -6.29
C GLU A 51 0.72 -24.22 -5.37
N ASP A 52 0.80 -23.01 -5.90
CA ASP A 52 1.15 -21.81 -5.18
C ASP A 52 0.18 -21.73 -3.98
N ILE A 53 0.66 -22.04 -2.77
CA ILE A 53 -0.16 -22.17 -1.55
C ILE A 53 -0.93 -20.88 -1.26
N LEU A 54 -0.46 -19.75 -1.80
CA LEU A 54 -1.09 -18.44 -1.74
C LEU A 54 -2.37 -18.34 -2.62
N LEU A 55 -2.58 -19.25 -3.57
CA LEU A 55 -3.80 -19.31 -4.39
C LEU A 55 -4.93 -20.12 -3.74
N SER A 56 -4.67 -20.93 -2.72
CA SER A 56 -5.70 -21.82 -2.13
C SER A 56 -6.57 -21.17 -1.05
N ASP A 57 -6.19 -19.99 -0.52
CA ASP A 57 -7.00 -19.28 0.48
C ASP A 57 -8.17 -18.54 -0.20
N PRO A 58 -9.43 -18.84 0.16
CA PRO A 58 -10.59 -18.11 -0.36
C PRO A 58 -10.62 -16.64 0.10
N TYR A 59 -9.86 -16.26 1.12
CA TYR A 59 -9.74 -14.90 1.61
C TYR A 59 -8.49 -14.23 1.05
N LEU A 60 -8.67 -13.14 0.30
CA LEU A 60 -7.56 -12.30 -0.15
C LEU A 60 -7.03 -11.44 1.01
N SER A 61 -7.92 -11.06 1.93
CA SER A 61 -7.61 -10.40 3.21
C SER A 61 -8.78 -10.58 4.17
N VAL A 62 -8.67 -10.03 5.38
CA VAL A 62 -9.80 -9.94 6.33
C VAL A 62 -11.01 -9.20 5.72
N LEU A 63 -10.79 -8.37 4.70
CA LEU A 63 -11.80 -7.52 4.09
C LEU A 63 -12.44 -8.10 2.82
N TYR A 64 -11.81 -9.08 2.17
CA TYR A 64 -12.24 -9.54 0.85
C TYR A 64 -12.16 -11.05 0.71
N GLN A 65 -13.30 -11.68 0.42
CA GLN A 65 -13.34 -13.01 -0.19
C GLN A 65 -13.08 -12.90 -1.69
N ARG A 66 -12.35 -13.85 -2.26
CA ARG A 66 -12.11 -13.92 -3.71
C ARG A 66 -13.39 -14.23 -4.47
N GLY A 67 -13.46 -13.75 -5.71
CA GLY A 67 -14.58 -14.06 -6.60
C GLY A 67 -14.62 -13.25 -7.88
N ALA A 68 -15.70 -13.44 -8.64
CA ALA A 68 -15.88 -12.90 -9.99
C ALA A 68 -16.39 -11.43 -10.04
N TYR A 69 -16.22 -10.65 -8.97
CA TYR A 69 -16.77 -9.28 -8.88
C TYR A 69 -15.65 -8.27 -8.71
N LEU A 70 -15.46 -7.38 -9.68
CA LEU A 70 -14.39 -6.40 -9.65
C LEU A 70 -14.84 -5.10 -8.97
N ILE A 71 -14.10 -4.74 -7.93
CA ILE A 71 -14.22 -3.50 -7.17
C ILE A 71 -12.91 -2.73 -7.30
N TYR A 72 -13.01 -1.41 -7.35
CA TYR A 72 -11.88 -0.53 -7.07
C TYR A 72 -12.01 0.03 -5.65
N ASN A 73 -11.02 -0.23 -4.80
CA ASN A 73 -10.94 0.36 -3.47
C ASN A 73 -10.33 1.77 -3.62
N CYS A 74 -11.15 2.80 -3.36
CA CYS A 74 -10.72 4.19 -3.52
C CYS A 74 -9.92 4.72 -2.32
N ILE A 75 -9.98 4.02 -1.18
CA ILE A 75 -9.22 4.37 0.02
C ILE A 75 -7.76 3.95 -0.20
N ASP A 76 -7.56 2.68 -0.53
CA ASP A 76 -6.23 2.06 -0.68
C ASP A 76 -5.69 2.12 -2.12
N GLY A 77 -6.52 2.52 -3.09
CA GLY A 77 -6.09 2.79 -4.46
C GLY A 77 -5.75 1.56 -5.30
N HIS A 78 -6.43 0.44 -5.10
CA HIS A 78 -6.15 -0.80 -5.84
C HIS A 78 -7.42 -1.52 -6.33
N TRP A 79 -7.22 -2.37 -7.34
CA TRP A 79 -8.23 -3.26 -7.90
C TRP A 79 -8.36 -4.53 -7.07
N VAL A 80 -9.59 -5.00 -6.86
CA VAL A 80 -9.89 -6.22 -6.09
C VAL A 80 -10.95 -7.04 -6.81
N CYS A 81 -10.63 -8.29 -7.12
CA CYS A 81 -11.62 -9.32 -7.42
C CYS A 81 -12.17 -9.89 -6.11
N SER A 82 -13.46 -9.64 -5.86
CA SER A 82 -14.15 -9.96 -4.63
C SER A 82 -15.35 -10.89 -4.84
N GLY A 83 -15.93 -11.33 -3.72
CA GLY A 83 -17.24 -11.97 -3.67
C GLY A 83 -18.40 -11.01 -3.95
N LYS A 84 -19.59 -11.61 -4.08
CA LYS A 84 -20.86 -10.88 -4.33
C LYS A 84 -21.26 -9.99 -3.16
N ALA A 85 -20.99 -10.42 -1.93
CA ALA A 85 -21.38 -9.70 -0.73
C ALA A 85 -20.65 -8.35 -0.64
N GLU A 86 -19.34 -8.35 -0.87
CA GLU A 86 -18.49 -7.17 -0.88
C GLU A 86 -18.86 -6.23 -2.04
N PHE A 87 -19.19 -6.79 -3.21
CA PHE A 87 -19.65 -5.98 -4.35
C PHE A 87 -20.94 -5.23 -4.05
N ASN A 88 -21.91 -5.91 -3.43
CA ASN A 88 -23.17 -5.29 -3.01
C ASN A 88 -22.95 -4.27 -1.90
N SER A 89 -22.14 -4.60 -0.89
CA SER A 89 -21.78 -3.67 0.19
C SER A 89 -21.13 -2.41 -0.38
N CYS A 90 -20.17 -2.57 -1.30
CA CYS A 90 -19.56 -1.43 -1.97
C CYS A 90 -20.59 -0.57 -2.72
N LYS A 91 -21.55 -1.19 -3.41
CA LYS A 91 -22.62 -0.47 -4.10
C LYS A 91 -23.49 0.34 -3.12
N GLU A 92 -23.86 -0.23 -2.00
CA GLU A 92 -24.66 0.43 -0.96
C GLU A 92 -23.90 1.60 -0.33
N THR A 93 -22.69 1.36 0.17
CA THR A 93 -21.86 2.40 0.80
C THR A 93 -21.52 3.51 -0.19
N ARG A 94 -21.25 3.18 -1.46
CA ARG A 94 -21.04 4.19 -2.50
C ARG A 94 -22.28 5.05 -2.72
N ASN A 95 -23.47 4.44 -2.79
CA ASN A 95 -24.71 5.18 -2.97
C ASN A 95 -25.01 6.10 -1.79
N GLU A 96 -24.73 5.65 -0.56
CA GLU A 96 -24.82 6.49 0.63
C GLU A 96 -23.83 7.66 0.59
N ALA A 97 -22.57 7.41 0.25
CA ALA A 97 -21.57 8.45 0.10
C ALA A 97 -21.93 9.51 -0.97
N ILE A 98 -22.59 9.08 -2.06
CA ILE A 98 -23.14 9.99 -3.08
C ILE A 98 -24.28 10.83 -2.48
N LYS A 99 -25.22 10.23 -1.75
CA LYS A 99 -26.32 10.97 -1.09
C LYS A 99 -25.79 12.02 -0.11
N GLU A 100 -24.74 11.68 0.63
CA GLU A 100 -24.05 12.57 1.56
C GLU A 100 -23.15 13.62 0.88
N ARG A 101 -23.05 13.61 -0.45
CA ARG A 101 -22.19 14.49 -1.25
C ARG A 101 -20.72 14.43 -0.83
N LYS A 102 -20.23 13.26 -0.42
CA LYS A 102 -18.81 13.04 -0.12
C LYS A 102 -17.98 13.31 -1.38
N VAL A 103 -16.92 14.11 -1.24
CA VAL A 103 -16.03 14.47 -2.37
C VAL A 103 -15.34 13.24 -2.94
N LYS A 104 -14.82 12.39 -2.06
CA LYS A 104 -14.18 11.12 -2.38
C LYS A 104 -15.09 9.96 -1.97
N LEU A 105 -15.38 9.09 -2.92
CA LEU A 105 -16.17 7.88 -2.71
C LEU A 105 -15.28 6.76 -2.16
N PRO A 106 -15.80 5.86 -1.31
CA PRO A 106 -14.98 4.85 -0.63
C PRO A 106 -14.56 3.70 -1.55
N CYS A 107 -15.40 3.35 -2.53
CA CYS A 107 -15.12 2.27 -3.47
C CYS A 107 -15.96 2.46 -4.75
N ALA A 108 -15.63 1.69 -5.80
CA ALA A 108 -16.40 1.64 -7.04
C ALA A 108 -16.69 0.18 -7.44
N PRO A 109 -17.97 -0.23 -7.53
CA PRO A 109 -18.33 -1.53 -8.13
C PRO A 109 -18.23 -1.40 -9.66
N VAL A 110 -17.25 -2.05 -10.27
CA VAL A 110 -16.88 -1.77 -11.67
C VAL A 110 -17.50 -2.77 -12.63
N ARG A 111 -17.32 -4.07 -12.39
CA ARG A 111 -17.75 -5.10 -13.34
C ARG A 111 -17.95 -6.45 -12.67
N THR A 112 -18.78 -7.30 -13.25
CA THR A 112 -18.92 -8.71 -12.88
C THR A 112 -18.43 -9.61 -14.02
N PHE A 113 -17.91 -10.77 -13.67
CA PHE A 113 -17.35 -11.76 -14.58
C PHE A 113 -18.07 -13.10 -14.44
N VAL A 114 -17.85 -13.99 -15.41
CA VAL A 114 -18.41 -15.35 -15.36
C VAL A 114 -17.63 -16.21 -14.37
N SER A 115 -16.31 -16.06 -14.33
CA SER A 115 -15.41 -16.75 -13.42
C SER A 115 -14.50 -15.80 -12.65
N GLU A 116 -13.93 -16.30 -11.55
CA GLU A 116 -12.88 -15.60 -10.81
C GLU A 116 -11.64 -15.40 -11.68
N ASP A 117 -11.24 -16.42 -12.44
CA ASP A 117 -10.07 -16.36 -13.34
C ASP A 117 -10.19 -15.22 -14.37
N ASP A 118 -11.38 -15.01 -14.94
CA ASP A 118 -11.63 -13.90 -15.86
C ASP A 118 -11.46 -12.54 -15.17
N CYS A 119 -11.91 -12.43 -13.90
CA CYS A 119 -11.74 -11.23 -13.11
C CYS A 119 -10.26 -10.98 -12.84
N VAL A 120 -9.51 -12.01 -12.40
CA VAL A 120 -8.09 -11.91 -12.08
C VAL A 120 -7.27 -11.51 -13.31
N ALA A 121 -7.55 -12.13 -14.47
CA ALA A 121 -6.93 -11.76 -15.74
C ALA A 121 -7.20 -10.28 -16.09
N HIS A 122 -8.43 -9.80 -15.89
CA HIS A 122 -8.78 -8.41 -16.14
C HIS A 122 -8.15 -7.45 -15.12
N GLN A 123 -8.14 -7.81 -13.83
CA GLN A 123 -7.48 -7.06 -12.77
C GLN A 123 -5.99 -6.86 -13.10
N ALA A 124 -5.29 -7.91 -13.53
CA ALA A 124 -3.89 -7.82 -13.93
C ALA A 124 -3.69 -6.82 -15.09
N SER A 125 -4.61 -6.77 -16.05
CA SER A 125 -4.55 -5.78 -17.14
C SER A 125 -4.73 -4.33 -16.64
N LEU A 126 -5.58 -4.12 -15.64
CA LEU A 126 -5.88 -2.80 -15.09
C LEU A 126 -4.81 -2.27 -14.14
N VAL A 127 -4.10 -3.14 -13.43
CA VAL A 127 -2.94 -2.75 -12.61
C VAL A 127 -1.82 -2.19 -13.48
N ASN A 128 -1.65 -2.74 -14.69
CA ASN A 128 -0.64 -2.28 -15.64
C ASN A 128 -1.05 -1.02 -16.42
N ALA A 129 -2.36 -0.78 -16.57
CA ALA A 129 -2.89 0.43 -17.18
C ALA A 129 -2.94 1.53 -16.11
N ALA A 130 -2.04 2.52 -16.17
CA ALA A 130 -2.04 3.70 -15.29
C ALA A 130 -3.31 4.55 -15.52
N THR A 131 -4.44 4.06 -15.03
CA THR A 131 -5.76 4.62 -15.31
C THR A 131 -6.05 5.70 -14.29
N GLU A 132 -6.42 6.89 -14.74
CA GLU A 132 -6.89 7.94 -13.85
C GLU A 132 -8.19 7.49 -13.15
N ASN A 133 -8.16 7.44 -11.82
CA ASN A 133 -9.22 6.87 -10.98
C ASN A 133 -10.42 7.80 -10.82
N ARG A 134 -10.99 8.23 -11.94
CA ARG A 134 -12.15 9.14 -12.00
C ARG A 134 -13.39 8.56 -11.34
N PHE A 135 -13.47 7.24 -11.19
CA PHE A 135 -14.56 6.54 -10.51
C PHE A 135 -14.58 6.76 -8.98
N CYS A 136 -13.53 7.32 -8.38
CA CYS A 136 -13.50 7.65 -6.95
C CYS A 136 -14.03 9.04 -6.60
N LEU A 137 -14.39 9.85 -7.60
CA LEU A 137 -14.93 11.18 -7.38
C LEU A 137 -16.45 11.17 -7.39
N HIS A 138 -17.04 12.10 -6.63
CA HIS A 138 -18.47 12.37 -6.69
C HIS A 138 -18.91 12.67 -8.14
N PRO A 139 -20.11 12.22 -8.59
CA PRO A 139 -20.62 12.49 -9.94
C PRO A 139 -20.50 13.95 -10.37
N ASP A 140 -20.87 14.88 -9.48
CA ASP A 140 -20.82 16.33 -9.75
C ASP A 140 -19.41 16.88 -10.00
N ARG A 141 -18.37 16.18 -9.52
CA ARG A 141 -16.96 16.58 -9.70
C ARG A 141 -16.31 15.96 -10.94
N ARG A 142 -16.91 14.89 -11.49
CA ARG A 142 -16.39 14.24 -12.72
C ARG A 142 -16.52 15.12 -13.96
N ILE A 143 -17.45 16.08 -13.97
CA ILE A 143 -17.76 16.92 -15.13
C ILE A 143 -16.76 18.09 -15.26
N SER A 144 -16.17 18.55 -14.15
CA SER A 144 -15.30 19.74 -14.14
C SER A 144 -13.87 19.52 -14.65
N GLU A 145 -13.45 18.27 -14.89
CA GLU A 145 -12.10 17.95 -15.39
C GLU A 145 -12.06 17.67 -16.90
N ILE A 146 -13.19 17.79 -17.62
CA ILE A 146 -13.19 17.85 -19.10
C ILE A 146 -13.05 19.31 -19.51
N VAL A 147 -11.92 19.94 -19.16
CA VAL A 147 -11.59 21.29 -19.61
C VAL A 147 -10.15 21.26 -20.13
N TYR A 148 -10.08 21.11 -21.46
CA TYR A 148 -8.94 21.27 -22.39
C TYR A 148 -7.74 20.34 -22.24
#